data_AF-A0A968NLB9-F1
#
_entry.id   AF-A0A968NLB9-F1
#
_cell.length_a   1.000
_cell.length_b   1.000
_cell.length_c   1.000
_cell.angle_alpha   90.00
_cell.angle_beta   90.00
_cell.angle_gamma   90.00
#
_symmetry.space_group_name_H-M   'P 1'
#
loop_
_entity.id
_entity.type
_entity.pdbx_description
1 polymer ?
#
loop_
_entity_poly.entity_id
_entity_poly.type
_entity_poly.pdbx_seq_one_letter_code
_entity_poly.pdbx_strand_id
1 'polypeptide(L)'
;MEHQSMSYSKSNIAAFVELLEKQASLFSQDKLDELRIVINSLTDDIEVISRFISEWCTQHLEINYEQSKLRNQKISDNNYSASIRILPTEKGYPNEVPILDSHINKQIILNAIETATKLVENNQYPQS
;
A
#
# COMPACT_ATOMS: atom_id res chain seq x y z
N MET A 1 -9.17 -20.78 12.77
CA MET A 1 -7.89 -20.41 12.14
C MET A 1 -8.06 -19.34 11.06
N GLU A 2 -9.23 -19.22 10.41
CA GLU A 2 -9.47 -18.26 9.31
C GLU A 2 -9.36 -16.77 9.71
N HIS A 3 -9.79 -16.38 10.91
CA HIS A 3 -9.75 -14.97 11.34
C HIS A 3 -8.34 -14.38 11.44
N GLN A 4 -7.32 -15.20 11.74
CA GLN A 4 -5.94 -14.73 11.85
C GLN A 4 -5.28 -14.54 10.47
N SER A 5 -5.57 -15.43 9.51
CA SER A 5 -5.08 -15.31 8.12
C SER A 5 -5.61 -14.04 7.46
N MET A 6 -6.92 -13.78 7.64
CA MET A 6 -7.55 -12.59 7.08
C MET A 6 -7.03 -11.30 7.72
N SER A 7 -6.82 -11.30 9.04
CA SER A 7 -6.24 -10.15 9.76
C SER A 7 -4.82 -9.85 9.28
N TYR A 8 -3.97 -10.88 9.15
CA TYR A 8 -2.62 -10.72 8.63
C TYR A 8 -2.63 -10.13 7.22
N SER A 9 -3.49 -10.67 6.34
CA SER A 9 -3.54 -10.23 4.93
C SER A 9 -3.96 -8.77 4.79
N LYS A 10 -4.92 -8.33 5.61
CA LYS A 10 -5.32 -6.92 5.70
C LYS A 10 -4.18 -6.03 6.17
N SER A 11 -3.54 -6.38 7.29
CA SER A 11 -2.40 -5.61 7.82
C SER A 11 -1.23 -5.54 6.84
N ASN A 12 -0.98 -6.61 6.10
CA ASN A 12 0.07 -6.64 5.09
C ASN A 12 -0.24 -5.70 3.91
N ILE A 13 -1.45 -5.75 3.35
CA ILE A 13 -1.84 -4.85 2.26
C ILE A 13 -1.84 -3.39 2.73
N ALA A 14 -2.38 -3.10 3.91
CA ALA A 14 -2.39 -1.74 4.43
C ALA A 14 -0.99 -1.19 4.71
N ALA A 15 -0.06 -2.02 5.19
CA ALA A 15 1.34 -1.63 5.34
C ALA A 15 1.97 -1.31 3.98
N PHE A 16 1.63 -2.07 2.93
CA PHE A 16 2.18 -1.87 1.60
C PHE A 16 1.66 -0.59 0.94
N VAL A 17 0.37 -0.32 1.08
CA VAL A 17 -0.25 0.94 0.63
C VAL A 17 0.41 2.13 1.32
N GLU A 18 0.60 2.05 2.65
CA GLU A 18 1.26 3.12 3.40
C GLU A 18 2.72 3.31 2.95
N LEU A 19 3.41 2.22 2.63
CA LEU A 19 4.78 2.28 2.13
C LEU A 19 4.85 2.99 0.76
N LEU A 20 3.93 2.66 -0.16
CA LEU A 20 3.81 3.34 -1.45
C LEU A 20 3.52 4.84 -1.30
N GLU A 21 2.64 5.22 -0.37
CA GLU A 21 2.23 6.62 -0.20
C GLU A 21 3.26 7.47 0.55
N LYS A 22 3.92 6.91 1.58
CA LYS A 22 4.83 7.66 2.47
C LYS A 22 6.31 7.50 2.14
N GLN A 23 6.68 6.40 1.48
CA GLN A 23 8.07 6.06 1.16
C GLN A 23 8.23 5.71 -0.33
N ALA A 24 7.55 6.47 -1.19
CA ALA A 24 7.59 6.30 -2.65
C ALA A 24 9.02 6.27 -3.21
N SER A 25 9.98 6.94 -2.56
CA SER A 25 11.40 6.94 -2.94
C SER A 25 12.09 5.57 -2.88
N LEU A 26 11.53 4.59 -2.17
CA LEU A 26 12.02 3.20 -2.16
C LEU A 26 11.71 2.45 -3.47
N PHE A 27 10.77 2.99 -4.24
CA PHE A 27 10.30 2.40 -5.48
C PHE A 27 10.89 3.18 -6.66
N SER A 28 11.57 2.47 -7.55
CA SER A 28 11.90 3.00 -8.86
C SER A 28 10.65 2.95 -9.75
N GLN A 29 10.66 3.73 -10.83
CA GLN A 29 9.58 3.70 -11.82
C GLN A 29 9.33 2.28 -12.35
N ASP A 30 10.39 1.53 -12.66
CA ASP A 30 10.28 0.14 -13.13
C ASP A 30 9.55 -0.78 -12.12
N LYS A 31 9.83 -0.63 -10.82
CA LYS A 31 9.15 -1.40 -9.76
C LYS A 31 7.67 -1.05 -9.70
N LEU A 32 7.32 0.24 -9.85
CA LEU A 32 5.94 0.70 -9.83
C LEU A 32 5.16 0.19 -11.05
N ASP A 33 5.77 0.21 -12.23
CA ASP A 33 5.16 -0.31 -13.46
C ASP A 33 4.97 -1.83 -13.41
N GLU A 34 5.97 -2.58 -12.92
CA GLU A 34 5.85 -4.02 -12.67
C GLU A 34 4.69 -4.32 -11.72
N LEU A 35 4.66 -3.67 -10.56
CA LEU A 35 3.60 -3.82 -9.57
C LEU A 35 2.22 -3.51 -10.18
N ARG A 36 2.11 -2.43 -10.97
CA ARG A 36 0.85 -2.04 -11.62
C ARG A 36 0.34 -3.14 -12.55
N ILE A 37 1.22 -3.68 -13.40
CA ILE A 37 0.86 -4.73 -14.35
C ILE A 37 0.38 -5.98 -13.62
N VAL A 38 1.16 -6.45 -12.63
CA VAL A 38 0.84 -7.69 -11.93
C VAL A 38 -0.42 -7.55 -11.08
N ILE A 39 -0.52 -6.51 -10.24
CA ILE A 39 -1.69 -6.28 -9.38
C ILE A 39 -2.98 -6.14 -10.21
N ASN A 40 -2.92 -5.48 -11.37
CA ASN A 40 -4.11 -5.34 -12.22
C ASN A 40 -4.62 -6.71 -12.74
N SER A 41 -3.72 -7.66 -12.99
CA SER A 41 -4.03 -9.02 -13.44
C SER A 41 -4.54 -9.96 -12.33
N LEU A 42 -4.33 -9.62 -11.06
CA LEU A 42 -4.80 -10.43 -9.94
C LEU A 42 -6.32 -10.32 -9.74
N THR A 43 -6.88 -11.35 -9.12
CA THR A 43 -8.23 -11.33 -8.57
C THR A 43 -8.31 -10.38 -7.38
N ASP A 44 -9.50 -9.86 -7.07
CA ASP A 44 -9.76 -9.03 -5.88
C ASP A 44 -9.80 -9.84 -4.56
N ASP A 45 -9.00 -10.90 -4.49
CA ASP A 45 -8.88 -11.75 -3.32
C ASP A 45 -7.74 -11.23 -2.42
N ILE A 46 -8.07 -10.86 -1.19
CA ILE A 46 -7.17 -10.25 -0.23
C ILE A 46 -5.99 -11.19 0.11
N GLU A 47 -6.23 -12.49 0.21
CA GLU A 47 -5.17 -13.45 0.53
C GLU A 47 -4.23 -13.64 -0.66
N VAL A 48 -4.77 -13.70 -1.88
CA VAL A 48 -3.97 -13.78 -3.13
C VAL A 48 -3.07 -12.54 -3.27
N ILE A 49 -3.65 -11.35 -3.09
CA ILE A 49 -2.93 -10.08 -3.19
C ILE A 49 -1.86 -9.98 -2.08
N SER A 50 -2.23 -10.29 -0.84
CA SER A 50 -1.30 -10.27 0.30
C SER A 50 -0.13 -11.22 0.10
N ARG A 51 -0.40 -12.42 -0.42
CA ARG A 51 0.62 -13.42 -0.74
C ARG A 51 1.57 -12.89 -1.80
N PHE A 52 1.05 -12.36 -2.91
CA PHE A 52 1.86 -11.76 -3.96
C PHE A 52 2.76 -10.65 -3.41
N ILE A 53 2.21 -9.71 -2.62
CA ILE A 53 3.00 -8.63 -2.01
C ILE A 53 4.12 -9.20 -1.14
N SER A 54 3.83 -10.23 -0.36
CA SER A 54 4.82 -10.85 0.52
C SER A 54 5.96 -11.46 -0.29
N GLU A 55 5.63 -12.25 -1.31
CA GLU A 55 6.60 -12.87 -2.21
C GLU A 55 7.42 -11.82 -2.96
N TRP A 56 6.79 -10.81 -3.53
CA TRP A 56 7.46 -9.70 -4.23
C TRP A 56 8.41 -8.93 -3.30
N CYS A 57 7.96 -8.59 -2.09
CA CYS A 57 8.82 -7.93 -1.10
C CYS A 57 10.06 -8.77 -0.78
N THR A 58 10.01 -10.11 -0.78
CA THR A 58 11.21 -10.93 -0.51
C THR A 58 12.33 -10.74 -1.53
N GLN A 59 12.00 -10.29 -2.74
CA GLN A 59 12.95 -9.99 -3.81
C GLN A 59 13.57 -8.59 -3.67
N HIS A 60 13.04 -7.75 -2.77
CA HIS A 60 13.47 -6.37 -2.55
C HIS A 60 13.72 -6.10 -1.07
N LEU A 61 14.93 -6.43 -0.59
CA LEU A 61 15.28 -6.44 0.84
C LEU A 61 14.95 -5.13 1.59
N GLU A 62 15.23 -3.97 0.99
CA GLU A 62 14.95 -2.66 1.61
C GLU A 62 13.44 -2.43 1.80
N ILE A 63 12.65 -2.80 0.79
CA ILE A 63 11.18 -2.72 0.84
C ILE A 63 10.65 -3.75 1.85
N ASN A 64 11.19 -4.96 1.85
CA ASN A 64 10.80 -6.03 2.78
C ASN A 64 10.91 -5.59 4.24
N TYR A 65 12.01 -4.93 4.56
CA TYR A 65 12.32 -4.47 5.90
C TYR A 65 11.29 -3.42 6.36
N GLU A 66 11.08 -2.35 5.59
CA GLU A 66 10.12 -1.30 5.94
C GLU A 66 8.67 -1.81 5.93
N GLN A 67 8.32 -2.67 4.97
CA GLN A 67 7.03 -3.37 4.93
C GLN A 67 6.77 -4.17 6.22
N SER A 68 7.75 -4.96 6.65
CA SER A 68 7.61 -5.79 7.84
C SER A 68 7.48 -4.96 9.12
N LYS A 69 8.23 -3.85 9.21
CA LYS A 69 8.13 -2.89 10.31
C LYS A 69 6.74 -2.26 10.39
N LEU A 70 6.22 -1.74 9.27
CA LEU A 70 4.87 -1.14 9.21
C LEU A 70 3.79 -2.18 9.51
N ARG A 71 3.90 -3.40 8.97
CA ARG A 71 2.94 -4.48 9.24
C ARG A 71 2.93 -4.86 10.72
N ASN A 72 4.10 -5.00 11.34
CA ASN A 72 4.21 -5.36 12.75
C ASN A 72 3.65 -4.26 13.66
N GLN A 73 3.82 -2.98 13.30
CA GLN A 73 3.16 -1.86 13.97
C GLN A 73 1.63 -2.01 13.89
N LYS A 74 1.07 -2.22 12.69
CA LYS A 74 -0.38 -2.42 12.50
C LYS A 74 -0.95 -3.63 13.24
N ILE A 75 -0.18 -4.71 13.37
CA ILE A 75 -0.58 -5.90 14.15
C ILE A 75 -0.53 -5.59 15.65
N SER A 76 0.55 -4.95 16.11
CA SER A 76 0.75 -4.60 17.52
C SER A 76 -0.27 -3.58 18.02
N ASP A 77 -0.71 -2.68 17.15
CA ASP A 77 -1.66 -1.65 17.54
C ASP A 77 -3.02 -2.24 17.92
N ASN A 78 -3.35 -3.48 17.49
CA ASN A 78 -4.59 -4.26 17.76
C ASN A 78 -5.90 -3.45 17.72
N ASN A 79 -5.85 -2.26 17.13
CA ASN A 79 -6.85 -1.23 17.08
C ASN A 79 -6.90 -0.83 15.61
N TYR A 80 -7.25 -1.80 14.76
CA TYR A 80 -7.62 -1.59 13.37
C TYR A 80 -8.96 -0.81 13.32
N SER A 81 -9.01 0.30 14.03
CA SER A 81 -9.92 1.40 13.89
C SER A 81 -9.26 2.31 12.85
N ALA A 82 -9.48 1.98 11.58
CA ALA A 82 -9.33 2.90 10.46
C ALA A 82 -8.02 3.72 10.41
N SER A 83 -7.00 3.21 9.71
CA SER A 83 -6.02 4.14 9.14
C SER A 83 -6.76 5.13 8.23
N ILE A 84 -6.56 6.42 8.45
CA ILE A 84 -7.19 7.49 7.66
C ILE A 84 -6.38 7.67 6.37
N ARG A 85 -7.04 7.56 5.20
CA ARG A 85 -6.45 8.02 3.94
C ARG A 85 -6.81 9.49 3.75
N ILE A 86 -5.82 10.38 3.73
CA ILE A 86 -6.05 11.79 3.36
C ILE A 86 -6.06 11.87 1.83
N LEU A 87 -7.24 12.00 1.24
CA LEU A 87 -7.38 12.31 -0.18
C LEU A 87 -7.19 13.82 -0.41
N PRO A 88 -6.32 14.25 -1.33
CA PRO A 88 -6.30 15.65 -1.75
C PRO A 88 -7.61 15.94 -2.49
N THR A 89 -8.43 16.83 -1.94
CA THR A 89 -9.60 17.40 -2.63
C THR A 89 -9.27 18.81 -3.09
N GLU A 90 -9.84 19.24 -4.22
CA GLU A 90 -9.65 20.56 -4.83
C GLU A 90 -10.01 21.77 -3.93
N LYS A 91 -10.46 21.55 -2.69
CA LYS A 91 -10.89 22.59 -1.74
C LYS A 91 -10.10 22.65 -0.42
N GLY A 92 -8.98 21.94 -0.28
CA GLY A 92 -8.04 22.20 0.83
C GLY A 92 -8.48 21.77 2.23
N TYR A 93 -9.48 20.88 2.36
CA TYR A 93 -9.81 20.25 3.65
C TYR A 93 -9.47 18.75 3.59
N PRO A 94 -8.69 18.21 4.57
CA PRO A 94 -8.46 16.77 4.65
C PRO A 94 -9.76 16.10 5.11
N ASN A 95 -10.43 15.40 4.20
CA ASN A 95 -11.47 14.47 4.62
C ASN A 95 -10.78 13.23 5.18
N GLU A 96 -10.93 13.03 6.50
CA GLU A 96 -10.51 11.83 7.18
C GLU A 96 -11.44 10.68 6.76
N VAL A 97 -11.10 9.95 5.69
CA VAL A 97 -11.88 8.77 5.31
C VAL A 97 -11.35 7.57 6.11
N PRO A 98 -12.14 6.99 7.02
CA PRO A 98 -11.76 5.74 7.66
C PRO A 98 -11.61 4.64 6.60
N ILE A 99 -10.44 4.00 6.54
CA ILE A 99 -10.26 2.76 5.76
C ILE A 99 -11.13 1.70 6.43
N LEU A 100 -12.38 1.63 5.98
CA LEU A 100 -13.37 0.68 6.43
C LEU A 100 -12.86 -0.72 6.10
N ASP A 101 -12.91 -1.60 7.09
CA ASP A 101 -12.53 -3.02 7.08
C ASP A 101 -13.13 -3.86 5.92
N SER A 102 -14.05 -3.27 5.15
CA SER A 102 -14.80 -3.85 4.04
C SER A 102 -14.32 -3.47 2.63
N HIS A 103 -13.28 -2.63 2.46
CA HIS A 103 -12.90 -2.12 1.12
C HIS A 103 -11.43 -2.35 0.71
N ILE A 104 -10.66 -3.18 1.42
CA ILE A 104 -9.33 -3.58 0.93
C ILE A 104 -9.53 -4.49 -0.29
N ASN A 105 -9.22 -3.96 -1.47
CA ASN A 105 -9.28 -4.63 -2.77
C ASN A 105 -8.08 -4.18 -3.62
N LYS A 106 -7.90 -4.69 -4.84
CA LYS A 106 -6.72 -4.31 -5.64
C LYS A 106 -6.68 -2.83 -6.03
N GLN A 107 -7.84 -2.16 -6.09
CA GLN A 107 -7.92 -0.73 -6.45
C GLN A 107 -7.23 0.17 -5.43
N ILE A 108 -7.23 -0.19 -4.14
CA ILE A 108 -6.52 0.62 -3.13
C ILE A 108 -5.00 0.63 -3.41
N ILE A 109 -4.46 -0.49 -3.87
CA ILE A 109 -3.04 -0.64 -4.20
C ILE A 109 -2.75 0.07 -5.52
N LEU A 110 -3.59 -0.08 -6.53
CA LEU A 110 -3.43 0.61 -7.82
C LEU A 110 -3.43 2.13 -7.65
N ASN A 111 -4.33 2.66 -6.83
CA ASN A 111 -4.37 4.08 -6.49
C ASN A 111 -3.09 4.53 -5.75
N ALA A 112 -2.57 3.71 -4.84
CA ALA A 112 -1.33 4.00 -4.12
C ALA A 112 -0.11 3.96 -5.05
N ILE A 113 -0.07 3.03 -6.00
CA ILE A 113 0.97 2.97 -7.04
C ILE A 113 0.91 4.22 -7.93
N GLU A 114 -0.28 4.67 -8.33
CA GLU A 114 -0.43 5.91 -9.11
C GLU A 114 0.06 7.13 -8.33
N THR A 115 -0.27 7.24 -7.05
CA THR A 115 0.25 8.30 -6.18
C THR A 115 1.77 8.23 -6.07
N ALA A 116 2.34 7.05 -5.83
CA ALA A 116 3.78 6.85 -5.75
C ALA A 116 4.48 7.23 -7.07
N THR A 117 3.90 6.86 -8.21
CA THR A 117 4.40 7.19 -9.56
C THR A 117 4.52 8.69 -9.73
N LYS A 118 3.44 9.43 -9.43
CA LYS A 118 3.43 10.90 -9.50
C LYS A 118 4.47 11.52 -8.56
N LEU A 119 4.67 10.95 -7.37
CA LEU A 119 5.69 11.45 -6.43
C LEU A 119 7.11 11.21 -6.94
N VAL A 120 7.38 10.05 -7.53
CA VAL A 120 8.69 9.73 -8.12
C VAL A 120 8.97 10.65 -9.31
N GLU A 121 8.00 10.83 -10.21
CA GLU A 121 8.10 11.71 -11.39
C GLU A 121 8.33 13.18 -11.01
N ASN A 122 7.58 13.71 -10.04
CA ASN A 122 7.74 15.10 -9.57
C ASN A 122 9.09 15.36 -8.89
N ASN A 123 9.66 14.35 -8.22
CA ASN A 123 10.98 14.47 -7.61
C ASN A 123 12.14 14.32 -8.62
N GLN A 124 11.88 13.79 -9.81
CA GLN A 124 12.86 13.74 -10.91
C GLN A 124 12.95 15.05 -11.70
N TYR A 125 11.92 15.90 -11.65
CA TYR A 125 11.91 17.22 -12.29
C TYR A 125 11.43 18.30 -11.30
N PRO A 126 12.33 18.87 -10.46
CA PRO A 126 11.96 20.02 -9.66
C PRO A 126 11.53 21.15 -10.61
N GLN A 127 10.26 21.58 -10.50
CA GLN A 127 9.75 22.75 -11.21
C GLN A 127 10.70 23.92 -10.93
N SER A 128 11.39 24.37 -11.98
CA SER A 128 12.40 25.43 -11.94
C SER A 128 11.76 26.81 -11.87
#